data_AF-A0A2Z6QPV3-F1
#
_entry.id   AF-A0A2Z6QPV3-F1
#
_cell.length_a   1.000
_cell.length_b   1.000
_cell.length_c   1.000
_cell.angle_alpha   90.00
_cell.angle_beta   90.00
_cell.angle_gamma   90.00
#
_symmetry.space_group_name_H-M   'P 1'
#
loop_
_entity.id
_entity.type
_entity.pdbx_description
1 polymer ?
#
loop_
_entity_poly.entity_id
_entity_poly.type
_entity_poly.pdbx_seq_one_letter_code
_entity_poly.pdbx_strand_id
1 'polypeptide(L)'
;MHTPTIFNQTDRSETFTCYNSTGPVAGVSSCNDIVAEFDNRIITILWQRLSTKQPIYFMPTDVSDEAENINEMSTYILCITGTLINGQKVIMNIANIKLFFDAEVPDNYSSSSFKTILARILSTTLKNTSKFGFEDIRAFSLQGYHTKKKAYIRVNTWDYFNSYNALKTVCKVGIYTTSDDLTLKYYYRKVVCKERLPLSSWATLSNYLYVLLENIYLFQVSVNNYNPISEVNYNNPLFFSALSWDCTPYSYVGYRNI
;
A
#
# COMPACT_ATOMS: atom_id res chain seq x y z
N MET A 1 59.01 -1.98 -17.73
CA MET A 1 59.55 -2.67 -16.53
C MET A 1 58.50 -2.61 -15.45
N HIS A 2 57.91 -3.76 -15.14
CA HIS A 2 57.05 -3.93 -13.97
C HIS A 2 57.91 -3.93 -12.72
N THR A 3 57.46 -3.24 -11.67
CA THR A 3 57.84 -3.60 -10.30
C THR A 3 56.60 -3.46 -9.42
N PRO A 4 56.16 -4.54 -8.77
CA PRO A 4 54.98 -4.55 -7.90
C PRO A 4 55.39 -4.11 -6.49
N THR A 5 54.53 -3.37 -5.80
CA THR A 5 54.71 -3.15 -4.36
C THR A 5 53.79 -4.09 -3.60
N ILE A 6 54.42 -5.09 -3.02
CA ILE A 6 53.88 -6.12 -2.15
C ILE A 6 53.41 -5.51 -0.82
N PHE A 7 52.29 -6.04 -0.34
CA PHE A 7 51.78 -5.91 1.02
C PHE A 7 52.83 -6.28 2.08
N ASN A 8 52.98 -5.47 3.12
CA ASN A 8 53.36 -5.98 4.43
C ASN A 8 52.63 -5.20 5.53
N GLN A 9 51.77 -5.93 6.27
CA GLN A 9 51.26 -5.53 7.58
C GLN A 9 52.45 -5.45 8.54
N THR A 10 52.59 -4.40 9.33
CA THR A 10 52.26 -4.26 10.78
C THR A 10 53.15 -3.05 11.17
N ASP A 11 52.81 -2.04 11.95
CA ASP A 11 52.03 -1.97 13.17
C ASP A 11 51.78 -0.47 13.42
N ARG A 12 50.65 -0.19 14.08
CA ARG A 12 50.37 0.95 14.97
C ARG A 12 50.74 2.39 14.59
N SER A 13 49.71 3.20 14.82
CA SER A 13 49.72 4.64 15.14
C SER A 13 49.88 5.60 13.96
N GLU A 14 48.80 5.76 13.20
CA GLU A 14 48.55 7.07 12.59
C GLU A 14 47.17 7.58 13.00
N THR A 15 47.24 8.60 13.82
CA THR A 15 46.16 9.37 14.42
C THR A 15 45.47 10.17 13.33
N PHE A 16 44.40 9.63 12.76
CA PHE A 16 43.35 10.48 12.20
C PHE A 16 42.76 11.28 13.37
N THR A 17 42.73 12.60 13.23
CA THR A 17 42.19 13.55 14.20
C THR A 17 40.70 13.28 14.44
N CYS A 18 40.41 12.41 15.41
CA CYS A 18 39.13 12.26 16.08
C CYS A 18 38.82 13.49 16.92
N TYR A 19 37.52 13.72 17.17
CA TYR A 19 37.01 14.63 18.20
C TYR A 19 37.92 14.61 19.43
N ASN A 20 38.43 15.78 19.82
CA ASN A 20 39.38 15.97 20.91
C ASN A 20 39.08 15.01 22.07
N SER A 21 40.02 14.10 22.31
CA SER A 21 40.05 13.07 23.34
C SER A 21 40.25 13.65 24.75
N THR A 22 39.42 14.62 25.11
CA THR A 22 39.07 14.87 26.50
C THR A 22 37.89 13.96 26.80
N GLY A 23 37.94 13.19 27.89
CA GLY A 23 36.92 12.19 28.25
C GLY A 23 35.47 12.71 28.18
N PRO A 24 34.47 11.81 28.26
CA PRO A 24 33.06 12.18 28.09
C PRO A 24 32.75 13.44 28.90
N VAL A 25 32.27 14.48 28.22
CA VAL A 25 31.87 15.72 28.88
C VAL A 25 30.79 15.35 29.88
N ALA A 26 31.13 15.41 31.17
CA ALA A 26 30.21 15.05 32.24
C ALA A 26 28.93 15.89 32.09
N GLY A 27 27.80 15.22 31.83
CA GLY A 27 26.49 15.85 31.62
C GLY A 27 25.94 15.77 30.19
N VAL A 28 26.69 15.26 29.21
CA VAL A 28 26.16 15.01 27.84
C VAL A 28 25.92 13.51 27.67
N SER A 29 24.66 13.12 27.46
CA SER A 29 24.25 11.74 27.20
C SER A 29 24.99 11.17 25.99
N SER A 30 25.38 9.89 26.05
CA SER A 30 25.98 9.23 24.89
C SER A 30 24.94 9.09 23.77
N CYS A 31 25.41 8.90 22.53
CA CYS A 31 24.52 8.62 21.40
C CYS A 31 23.60 7.41 21.69
N ASN A 32 24.14 6.37 22.33
CA ASN A 32 23.36 5.18 22.71
C ASN A 32 22.30 5.47 23.77
N ASP A 33 22.61 6.33 24.74
CA ASP A 33 21.65 6.73 25.78
C ASP A 33 20.49 7.55 25.18
N ILE A 34 20.80 8.43 24.23
CA ILE A 34 19.79 9.23 23.51
C ILE A 34 18.89 8.33 22.66
N VAL A 35 19.47 7.38 21.92
CA VAL A 35 18.72 6.40 21.12
C VAL A 35 17.84 5.55 22.02
N ALA A 36 18.36 5.03 23.13
CA ALA A 36 17.59 4.21 24.07
C ALA A 36 16.46 4.99 24.74
N GLU A 37 16.69 6.24 25.16
CA GLU A 37 15.63 7.11 25.72
C GLU A 37 14.53 7.34 24.69
N PHE A 38 14.91 7.62 23.45
CA PHE A 38 13.99 7.84 22.35
C PHE A 38 13.15 6.59 22.04
N ASP A 39 13.79 5.42 21.95
CA ASP A 39 13.12 4.14 21.69
C ASP A 39 12.11 3.81 22.81
N ASN A 40 12.51 3.99 24.07
CA ASN A 40 11.62 3.78 25.22
C ASN A 40 10.40 4.71 25.17
N ARG A 41 10.59 5.96 24.77
CA ARG A 41 9.50 6.94 24.60
C ARG A 41 8.57 6.54 23.46
N ILE A 42 9.11 6.15 22.30
CA ILE A 42 8.33 5.71 21.13
C ILE A 42 7.53 4.45 21.44
N ILE A 43 8.14 3.47 22.10
CA ILE A 43 7.47 2.24 22.54
C ILE A 43 6.29 2.59 23.45
N THR A 44 6.51 3.46 24.44
CA THR A 44 5.44 3.88 25.38
C THR A 44 4.27 4.56 24.66
N ILE A 45 4.56 5.47 23.71
CA ILE A 45 3.52 6.15 22.90
C ILE A 45 2.73 5.14 22.06
N LEU A 46 3.42 4.18 21.44
CA LEU A 46 2.77 3.14 20.65
C LEU A 46 1.83 2.28 21.51
N TRP A 47 2.30 1.80 22.67
CA TRP A 47 1.48 1.03 23.61
C TRP A 47 0.26 1.79 24.10
N GLN A 48 0.41 3.09 24.39
CA GLN A 48 -0.71 3.94 24.77
C GLN A 48 -1.73 4.04 23.64
N ARG A 49 -1.28 4.25 22.39
CA ARG A 49 -2.17 4.35 21.22
C ARG A 49 -2.89 3.02 20.94
N LEU A 50 -2.19 1.90 21.04
CA LEU A 50 -2.79 0.57 20.89
C LEU A 50 -3.86 0.30 21.97
N SER A 51 -3.55 0.62 23.22
CA SER A 51 -4.46 0.45 24.37
C SER A 51 -5.71 1.32 24.27
N THR A 52 -5.54 2.56 23.79
CA THR A 52 -6.64 3.53 23.63
C THR A 52 -7.32 3.45 22.26
N LYS A 53 -6.91 2.52 21.39
CA LYS A 53 -7.38 2.38 20.01
C LYS A 53 -7.29 3.69 19.20
N GLN A 54 -6.32 4.52 19.54
CA GLN A 54 -5.99 5.71 18.77
C GLN A 54 -5.33 5.33 17.44
N PRO A 55 -5.37 6.23 16.44
CA PRO A 55 -4.70 5.98 15.19
C PRO A 55 -3.20 5.72 15.39
N ILE A 56 -2.64 4.78 14.64
CA ILE A 56 -1.21 4.44 14.65
C ILE A 56 -0.60 4.73 13.29
N TYR A 57 0.73 4.79 13.25
CA TYR A 57 1.48 5.06 12.03
C TYR A 57 2.17 3.81 11.54
N PHE A 58 2.15 3.64 10.22
CA PHE A 58 2.62 2.45 9.54
C PHE A 58 3.29 2.82 8.23
N MET A 59 4.46 2.24 7.95
CA MET A 59 5.14 2.34 6.67
C MET A 59 5.00 1.02 5.92
N PRO A 60 4.29 0.97 4.79
CA PRO A 60 4.26 -0.21 3.92
C PRO A 60 5.62 -0.48 3.29
N THR A 61 6.00 -1.76 3.21
CA THR A 61 7.24 -2.21 2.55
C THR A 61 7.00 -3.25 1.46
N ASP A 62 5.98 -4.10 1.62
CA ASP A 62 5.63 -5.12 0.62
C ASP A 62 4.12 -5.36 0.59
N VAL A 63 3.61 -5.86 -0.53
CA VAL A 63 2.18 -5.97 -0.81
C VAL A 63 1.86 -7.28 -1.54
N SER A 64 0.84 -7.99 -1.07
CA SER A 64 0.31 -9.21 -1.68
C SER A 64 -1.22 -9.19 -1.77
N ASP A 65 -1.73 -9.92 -2.75
CA ASP A 65 -3.15 -10.18 -2.94
C ASP A 65 -3.53 -11.49 -2.25
N GLU A 66 -4.50 -11.45 -1.34
CA GLU A 66 -5.04 -12.63 -0.66
C GLU A 66 -6.56 -12.72 -0.83
N ALA A 67 -7.10 -13.92 -0.62
CA ALA A 67 -8.53 -14.16 -0.60
C ALA A 67 -8.90 -14.90 0.68
N GLU A 68 -9.78 -14.31 1.48
CA GLU A 68 -10.31 -14.93 2.70
C GLU A 68 -11.73 -15.41 2.47
N ASN A 69 -12.01 -16.65 2.85
CA ASN A 69 -13.35 -17.22 2.79
C ASN A 69 -14.08 -16.92 4.11
N ILE A 70 -14.92 -15.90 4.11
CA ILE A 70 -15.78 -15.56 5.25
C ILE A 70 -17.20 -16.01 4.91
N ASN A 71 -17.76 -16.95 5.68
CA ASN A 71 -19.13 -17.44 5.49
C ASN A 71 -19.44 -17.89 4.04
N GLU A 72 -18.55 -18.72 3.46
CA GLU A 72 -18.62 -19.19 2.06
C GLU A 72 -18.47 -18.09 0.99
N MET A 73 -18.19 -16.86 1.40
CA MET A 73 -17.95 -15.72 0.53
C MET A 73 -16.45 -15.41 0.48
N SER A 74 -15.86 -15.53 -0.71
CA SER A 74 -14.45 -15.20 -0.94
C SER A 74 -14.29 -13.69 -1.04
N THR A 75 -13.82 -13.07 0.02
CA THR A 75 -13.53 -11.62 0.06
C THR A 75 -12.07 -11.38 -0.30
N TYR A 76 -11.82 -10.34 -1.09
CA TYR A 76 -10.47 -9.93 -1.41
C TYR A 76 -9.86 -9.18 -0.24
N ILE A 77 -8.62 -9.54 0.10
CA ILE A 77 -7.81 -8.89 1.12
C ILE A 77 -6.52 -8.41 0.47
N LEU A 78 -6.22 -7.14 0.73
CA LEU A 78 -4.92 -6.59 0.40
C LEU A 78 -4.02 -6.74 1.64
N CYS A 79 -3.06 -7.65 1.57
CA CYS A 79 -2.11 -7.91 2.64
C CYS A 79 -0.87 -7.03 2.41
N ILE A 80 -0.49 -6.26 3.43
CA ILE A 80 0.62 -5.33 3.39
C ILE A 80 1.55 -5.65 4.55
N THR A 81 2.81 -5.93 4.24
CA THR A 81 3.86 -6.01 5.26
C THR A 81 4.52 -4.64 5.38
N GLY A 82 4.86 -4.25 6.59
CA GLY A 82 5.50 -2.96 6.84
C GLY A 82 6.00 -2.82 8.25
N THR A 83 6.31 -1.59 8.65
CA THR A 83 6.87 -1.27 9.96
C THR A 83 6.03 -0.24 10.70
N LEU A 84 5.91 -0.40 12.02
CA LEU A 84 5.38 0.62 12.92
C LEU A 84 6.44 1.68 13.20
N ILE A 85 6.05 2.76 13.88
CA ILE A 85 6.93 3.88 14.25
C ILE A 85 8.14 3.48 15.12
N ASN A 86 8.05 2.34 15.83
CA ASN A 86 9.15 1.77 16.62
C ASN A 86 10.03 0.80 15.80
N GLY A 87 9.86 0.73 14.48
CA GLY A 87 10.59 -0.18 13.60
C GLY A 87 10.12 -1.64 13.62
N GLN A 88 9.12 -2.00 14.45
CA GLN A 88 8.62 -3.36 14.50
C GLN A 88 7.92 -3.75 13.20
N LYS A 89 8.29 -4.90 12.64
CA LYS A 89 7.63 -5.48 11.46
C LYS A 89 6.25 -6.01 11.82
N VAL A 90 5.27 -5.69 10.98
CA VAL A 90 3.88 -6.08 11.16
C VAL A 90 3.24 -6.43 9.83
N ILE A 91 2.20 -7.25 9.89
CA ILE A 91 1.35 -7.61 8.74
C ILE A 91 0.02 -6.87 8.91
N MET A 92 -0.49 -6.30 7.85
CA MET A 92 -1.74 -5.57 7.82
C MET A 92 -2.64 -6.05 6.69
N ASN A 93 -3.82 -6.52 7.06
CA ASN A 93 -4.86 -6.94 6.13
C ASN A 93 -5.88 -5.81 5.95
N ILE A 94 -5.94 -5.27 4.73
CA ILE A 94 -6.97 -4.31 4.34
C ILE A 94 -8.15 -5.07 3.73
N ALA A 95 -9.30 -4.98 4.40
CA ALA A 95 -10.55 -5.63 4.01
C ALA A 95 -11.59 -4.62 3.47
N ASN A 96 -12.79 -5.13 3.16
CA ASN A 96 -13.93 -4.36 2.62
C ASN A 96 -13.66 -3.69 1.26
N ILE A 97 -12.78 -4.31 0.45
CA ILE A 97 -12.46 -3.84 -0.88
C ILE A 97 -13.44 -4.46 -1.86
N LYS A 98 -14.18 -3.63 -2.59
CA LYS A 98 -15.08 -4.09 -3.64
C LYS A 98 -14.29 -4.42 -4.90
N LEU A 99 -14.41 -5.65 -5.36
CA LEU A 99 -13.83 -6.07 -6.63
C LEU A 99 -14.60 -5.44 -7.80
N PHE A 100 -13.86 -5.09 -8.84
CA PHE A 100 -14.37 -4.45 -10.03
C PHE A 100 -13.51 -4.70 -11.27
N PHE A 101 -14.14 -4.57 -12.44
CA PHE A 101 -13.49 -4.44 -13.73
C PHE A 101 -14.25 -3.43 -14.60
N ASP A 102 -13.58 -2.84 -15.58
CA ASP A 102 -14.19 -1.83 -16.45
C ASP A 102 -14.38 -2.41 -17.86
N ALA A 103 -15.61 -2.34 -18.37
CA ALA A 103 -15.98 -2.76 -19.72
C ALA A 103 -16.14 -1.54 -20.62
N GLU A 104 -15.53 -1.56 -21.80
CA GLU A 104 -15.62 -0.45 -22.76
C GLU A 104 -17.01 -0.38 -23.37
N VAL A 105 -17.60 0.82 -23.41
CA VAL A 105 -18.87 1.05 -24.10
C VAL A 105 -18.57 1.15 -25.59
N PRO A 106 -19.13 0.27 -26.45
CA PRO A 106 -18.89 0.38 -27.88
C PRO A 106 -19.58 1.62 -28.46
N ASP A 107 -18.97 2.24 -29.48
CA ASP A 107 -19.39 3.55 -30.02
C ASP A 107 -20.84 3.59 -30.52
N ASN A 108 -21.41 2.45 -30.89
CA ASN A 108 -22.79 2.31 -31.35
C ASN A 108 -23.83 2.17 -30.22
N TYR A 109 -23.41 2.18 -28.95
CA TYR A 109 -24.31 2.06 -27.81
C TYR A 109 -24.25 3.28 -26.89
N SER A 110 -25.40 3.63 -26.31
CA SER A 110 -25.43 4.48 -25.12
C SER A 110 -25.00 3.68 -23.88
N SER A 111 -24.46 4.35 -22.86
CA SER A 111 -24.12 3.70 -21.58
C SER A 111 -25.31 2.95 -20.98
N SER A 112 -26.53 3.51 -21.06
CA SER A 112 -27.74 2.87 -20.54
C SER A 112 -28.08 1.58 -21.30
N SER A 113 -28.08 1.63 -22.64
CA SER A 113 -28.34 0.46 -23.48
C SER A 113 -27.31 -0.64 -23.23
N PHE A 114 -26.03 -0.27 -23.08
CA PHE A 114 -24.97 -1.23 -22.82
C PHE A 114 -25.05 -1.82 -21.40
N LYS A 115 -25.47 -1.04 -20.39
CA LYS A 115 -25.79 -1.57 -19.04
C LYS A 115 -26.86 -2.65 -19.09
N THR A 116 -27.91 -2.48 -19.88
CA THR A 116 -28.96 -3.51 -20.03
C THR A 116 -28.41 -4.79 -20.65
N ILE A 117 -27.52 -4.68 -21.64
CA ILE A 117 -26.86 -5.83 -22.26
C ILE A 117 -25.97 -6.55 -21.25
N LEU A 118 -25.11 -5.82 -20.54
CA LEU A 118 -24.25 -6.37 -19.48
C LEU A 118 -25.07 -7.02 -18.37
N ALA A 119 -26.15 -6.37 -17.90
CA ALA A 119 -27.03 -6.93 -16.88
C ALA A 119 -27.61 -8.27 -17.32
N ARG A 120 -28.04 -8.40 -18.58
CA ARG A 120 -28.57 -9.65 -19.12
C ARG A 120 -27.49 -10.75 -19.14
N ILE A 121 -26.28 -10.44 -19.60
CA ILE A 121 -25.15 -11.37 -19.66
C ILE A 121 -24.71 -11.81 -18.26
N LEU A 122 -24.65 -10.88 -17.30
CA LEU A 122 -24.24 -11.20 -15.94
C LEU A 122 -25.32 -11.95 -15.17
N SER A 123 -26.60 -11.67 -15.43
CA SER A 123 -27.71 -12.35 -14.76
C SER A 123 -27.80 -13.82 -15.15
N THR A 124 -27.44 -14.19 -16.38
CA THR A 124 -27.41 -15.62 -16.78
C THR A 124 -26.33 -16.40 -16.04
N THR A 125 -25.19 -15.76 -15.74
CA THR A 125 -24.08 -16.41 -15.01
C THR A 125 -24.28 -16.38 -13.50
N LEU A 126 -24.60 -15.22 -12.93
CA LEU A 126 -24.61 -15.00 -11.47
C LEU A 126 -25.96 -15.34 -10.82
N LYS A 127 -27.02 -15.50 -11.63
CA LYS A 127 -28.41 -15.86 -11.24
C LYS A 127 -29.12 -14.87 -10.29
N ASN A 128 -28.44 -13.83 -9.82
CA ASN A 128 -29.00 -12.83 -8.93
C ASN A 128 -28.42 -11.44 -9.28
N THR A 129 -29.29 -10.46 -9.49
CA THR A 129 -28.92 -9.09 -9.84
C THR A 129 -28.32 -8.32 -8.67
N SER A 130 -28.53 -8.75 -7.42
CA SER A 130 -27.90 -8.10 -6.25
C SER A 130 -26.40 -8.37 -6.14
N LYS A 131 -25.86 -9.34 -6.91
CA LYS A 131 -24.45 -9.75 -6.85
C LYS A 131 -23.49 -8.80 -7.56
N PHE A 132 -24.02 -7.87 -8.35
CA PHE A 132 -23.22 -6.92 -9.11
C PHE A 132 -23.87 -5.54 -9.16
N GLY A 133 -23.05 -4.53 -9.41
CA GLY A 133 -23.50 -3.15 -9.60
C GLY A 133 -22.75 -2.49 -10.76
N PHE A 134 -23.31 -1.39 -11.27
CA PHE A 134 -22.74 -0.65 -12.38
C PHE A 134 -22.44 0.79 -11.99
N GLU A 135 -21.31 1.31 -12.46
CA GLU A 135 -20.90 2.70 -12.35
C GLU A 135 -20.42 3.20 -13.71
N ASP A 136 -20.86 4.39 -14.11
CA ASP A 136 -20.40 5.02 -15.35
C ASP A 136 -19.09 5.74 -15.10
N ILE A 137 -18.05 5.41 -15.88
CA ILE A 137 -16.75 6.07 -15.77
C ILE A 137 -16.29 6.58 -17.14
N ARG A 138 -15.37 7.54 -17.13
CA ARG A 138 -14.67 7.99 -18.34
C ARG A 138 -13.16 7.94 -18.12
N ALA A 139 -12.47 7.21 -18.98
CA ALA A 139 -11.03 7.02 -18.91
C ALA A 139 -10.40 7.09 -20.32
N PHE A 140 -9.09 7.30 -20.37
CA PHE A 140 -8.37 7.14 -21.64
C PHE A 140 -8.17 5.64 -21.89
N SER A 141 -8.37 5.22 -23.14
CA SER A 141 -8.06 3.86 -23.55
C SER A 141 -6.56 3.60 -23.38
N LEU A 142 -6.21 2.41 -22.89
CA LEU A 142 -4.82 1.97 -22.79
C LEU A 142 -4.24 1.63 -24.18
N GLN A 143 -5.11 1.29 -25.13
CA GLN A 143 -4.74 0.94 -26.48
C GLN A 143 -4.99 2.13 -27.42
N GLY A 144 -3.96 2.53 -28.16
CA GLY A 144 -4.03 3.63 -29.12
C GLY A 144 -3.85 5.01 -28.48
N TYR A 145 -3.56 6.00 -29.33
CA TYR A 145 -3.46 7.39 -28.91
C TYR A 145 -4.83 8.07 -29.04
N HIS A 146 -5.44 8.42 -27.91
CA HIS A 146 -6.75 9.05 -27.87
C HIS A 146 -6.70 10.40 -27.15
N THR A 147 -7.13 11.46 -27.83
CA THR A 147 -7.22 12.81 -27.26
C THR A 147 -8.47 13.02 -26.41
N LYS A 148 -9.43 12.10 -26.48
CA LYS A 148 -10.70 12.14 -25.73
C LYS A 148 -10.83 10.88 -24.87
N LYS A 149 -11.40 11.05 -23.67
CA LYS A 149 -11.77 9.93 -22.80
C LYS A 149 -12.92 9.14 -23.43
N LYS A 150 -12.81 7.82 -23.40
CA LYS A 150 -13.88 6.89 -23.76
C LYS A 150 -14.78 6.61 -22.54
N ALA A 151 -16.00 6.17 -22.83
CA ALA A 151 -16.95 5.73 -21.81
C ALA A 151 -16.69 4.26 -21.46
N TYR A 152 -16.69 3.96 -20.17
CA TYR A 152 -16.63 2.60 -19.66
C TYR A 152 -17.73 2.40 -18.62
N ILE A 153 -18.17 1.15 -18.46
CA ILE A 153 -19.01 0.72 -17.35
C ILE A 153 -18.15 -0.09 -16.41
N ARG A 154 -17.99 0.41 -15.19
CA ARG A 154 -17.41 -0.36 -14.11
C ARG A 154 -18.43 -1.33 -13.56
N VAL A 155 -18.08 -2.61 -13.59
CA VAL A 155 -18.87 -3.69 -12.99
C VAL A 155 -18.26 -3.99 -11.63
N ASN A 156 -18.99 -3.72 -10.56
CA ASN A 156 -18.58 -4.05 -9.19
C ASN A 156 -19.21 -5.37 -8.77
N THR A 157 -18.48 -6.22 -8.04
CA THR A 157 -19.00 -7.47 -7.45
C THR A 157 -18.64 -7.56 -5.97
N TRP A 158 -19.38 -8.38 -5.24
CA TRP A 158 -19.20 -8.51 -3.78
C TRP A 158 -18.16 -9.55 -3.37
N ASP A 159 -17.92 -10.56 -4.20
CA ASP A 159 -16.96 -11.63 -3.91
C ASP A 159 -16.08 -11.93 -5.12
N TYR A 160 -14.97 -12.62 -4.86
CA TYR A 160 -13.99 -13.02 -5.85
C TYR A 160 -14.58 -14.00 -6.87
N PHE A 161 -15.35 -14.99 -6.42
CA PHE A 161 -15.93 -15.99 -7.31
C PHE A 161 -16.89 -15.37 -8.36
N ASN A 162 -17.75 -14.45 -7.95
CA ASN A 162 -18.64 -13.70 -8.81
C ASN A 162 -17.85 -12.75 -9.71
N SER A 163 -16.80 -12.09 -9.21
CA SER A 163 -15.91 -11.25 -10.03
C SER A 163 -15.29 -12.07 -11.18
N TYR A 164 -14.70 -13.22 -10.84
CA TYR A 164 -14.08 -14.13 -11.78
C TYR A 164 -15.08 -14.61 -12.84
N ASN A 165 -16.25 -15.09 -12.41
CA ASN A 165 -17.26 -15.61 -13.33
C ASN A 165 -17.87 -14.50 -14.20
N ALA A 166 -18.07 -13.30 -13.64
CA ALA A 166 -18.53 -12.13 -14.38
C ALA A 166 -17.54 -11.75 -15.48
N LEU A 167 -16.27 -11.55 -15.12
CA LEU A 167 -15.22 -11.17 -16.06
C LEU A 167 -15.03 -12.25 -17.14
N LYS A 168 -14.96 -13.52 -16.75
CA LYS A 168 -14.85 -14.65 -17.69
C LYS A 168 -16.01 -14.70 -18.68
N THR A 169 -17.23 -14.42 -18.22
CA THR A 169 -18.42 -14.40 -19.09
C THR A 169 -18.35 -13.23 -20.07
N VAL A 170 -18.02 -12.03 -19.59
CA VAL A 170 -17.90 -10.81 -20.40
C VAL A 170 -16.81 -10.97 -21.47
N CYS A 171 -15.65 -11.52 -21.12
CA CYS A 171 -14.60 -11.81 -22.09
C CYS A 171 -15.03 -12.86 -23.11
N LYS A 172 -15.76 -13.91 -22.69
CA LYS A 172 -16.24 -14.97 -23.59
C LYS A 172 -17.19 -14.46 -24.67
N VAL A 173 -17.97 -13.42 -24.39
CA VAL A 173 -18.88 -12.81 -25.38
C VAL A 173 -18.19 -11.77 -26.27
N GLY A 174 -16.88 -11.55 -26.10
CA GLY A 174 -16.10 -10.62 -26.92
C GLY A 174 -16.24 -9.16 -26.54
N ILE A 175 -16.72 -8.85 -25.33
CA ILE A 175 -16.73 -7.47 -24.82
C ILE A 175 -15.32 -7.11 -24.36
N TYR A 176 -14.83 -5.95 -24.82
CA TYR A 176 -13.53 -5.44 -24.41
C TYR A 176 -13.56 -4.93 -22.97
N THR A 177 -12.59 -5.36 -22.17
CA THR A 177 -12.42 -4.97 -20.77
C THR A 177 -11.00 -4.44 -20.54
N THR A 178 -10.83 -3.59 -19.52
CA THR A 178 -9.51 -3.16 -19.04
C THR A 178 -8.86 -4.18 -18.10
N SER A 179 -9.43 -5.38 -17.99
CA SER A 179 -8.94 -6.49 -17.17
C SER A 179 -8.85 -7.72 -18.03
N ASP A 180 -7.64 -8.03 -18.46
CA ASP A 180 -7.24 -9.24 -19.18
C ASP A 180 -6.93 -10.39 -18.21
N ASP A 181 -6.39 -10.07 -17.03
CA ASP A 181 -6.12 -11.07 -16.00
C ASP A 181 -7.41 -11.51 -15.27
N LEU A 182 -7.71 -12.80 -15.39
CA LEU A 182 -8.76 -13.47 -14.60
C LEU A 182 -8.29 -13.77 -13.17
N THR A 183 -7.00 -13.70 -12.91
CA THR A 183 -6.42 -13.97 -11.58
C THR A 183 -6.34 -12.68 -10.76
N LEU A 184 -6.48 -12.80 -9.44
CA LEU A 184 -6.22 -11.68 -8.52
C LEU A 184 -4.74 -11.30 -8.42
N LYS A 185 -3.85 -12.01 -9.10
CA LYS A 185 -2.41 -11.74 -9.07
C LYS A 185 -2.15 -10.33 -9.61
N TYR A 186 -1.61 -9.45 -8.76
CA TYR A 186 -1.37 -8.02 -9.03
C TYR A 186 -2.65 -7.14 -9.08
N TYR A 187 -3.77 -7.63 -8.55
CA TYR A 187 -5.01 -6.86 -8.49
C TYR A 187 -4.88 -5.64 -7.57
N TYR A 188 -3.99 -5.69 -6.58
CA TYR A 188 -3.71 -4.59 -5.66
C TYR A 188 -3.42 -3.27 -6.38
N ARG A 189 -2.80 -3.30 -7.57
CA ARG A 189 -2.50 -2.08 -8.33
C ARG A 189 -3.77 -1.34 -8.72
N LYS A 190 -4.83 -2.07 -9.08
CA LYS A 190 -6.14 -1.48 -9.39
C LYS A 190 -6.79 -0.89 -8.16
N VAL A 191 -6.73 -1.61 -7.04
CA VAL A 191 -7.27 -1.18 -5.75
C VAL A 191 -6.58 0.10 -5.28
N VAL A 192 -5.25 0.09 -5.27
CA VAL A 192 -4.43 1.22 -4.82
C VAL A 192 -4.67 2.46 -5.66
N CYS A 193 -4.77 2.32 -6.99
CA CYS A 193 -5.09 3.45 -7.87
C CYS A 193 -6.50 4.00 -7.63
N LYS A 194 -7.49 3.12 -7.41
CA LYS A 194 -8.89 3.54 -7.19
C LYS A 194 -9.07 4.20 -5.83
N GLU A 195 -8.57 3.56 -4.78
CA GLU A 195 -8.75 3.97 -3.39
C GLU A 195 -7.67 4.95 -2.92
N ARG A 196 -6.67 5.24 -3.77
CA ARG A 196 -5.52 6.14 -3.51
C ARG A 196 -4.74 5.76 -2.25
N LEU A 197 -4.50 4.45 -2.07
CA LEU A 197 -3.83 3.94 -0.89
C LEU A 197 -2.34 4.31 -0.90
N PRO A 198 -1.77 4.84 0.20
CA PRO A 198 -0.34 5.08 0.31
C PRO A 198 0.41 3.76 0.42
N LEU A 199 1.14 3.34 -0.61
CA LEU A 199 1.98 2.13 -0.58
C LEU A 199 3.48 2.38 -0.42
N SER A 200 3.91 3.64 -0.51
CA SER A 200 5.33 4.03 -0.49
C SER A 200 5.60 5.23 0.42
N SER A 201 4.70 5.48 1.36
CA SER A 201 4.79 6.58 2.30
C SER A 201 4.13 6.16 3.60
N TRP A 202 4.50 6.84 4.69
CA TRP A 202 3.82 6.64 5.96
C TRP A 202 2.31 6.86 5.83
N ALA A 203 1.57 5.99 6.50
CA ALA A 203 0.11 5.96 6.54
C ALA A 203 -0.39 6.02 7.98
N THR A 204 -1.62 6.49 8.15
CA THR A 204 -2.35 6.45 9.42
C THR A 204 -3.37 5.33 9.37
N LEU A 205 -3.29 4.43 10.35
CA LEU A 205 -4.26 3.36 10.59
C LEU A 205 -5.20 3.79 11.69
N SER A 206 -6.50 3.81 11.43
CA SER A 206 -7.53 4.05 12.46
C SER A 206 -8.50 2.87 12.54
N ASN A 207 -9.27 2.77 13.63
CA ASN A 207 -10.32 1.76 13.79
C ASN A 207 -9.90 0.34 13.34
N TYR A 208 -8.73 -0.09 13.83
CA TYR A 208 -8.11 -1.36 13.50
C TYR A 208 -8.39 -2.40 14.58
N LEU A 209 -8.47 -3.65 14.15
CA LEU A 209 -8.32 -4.83 15.01
C LEU A 209 -6.87 -5.29 14.94
N TYR A 210 -6.37 -5.90 16.01
CA TYR A 210 -5.05 -6.51 15.97
C TYR A 210 -4.97 -7.75 16.85
N VAL A 211 -4.13 -8.68 16.44
CA VAL A 211 -3.74 -9.87 17.21
C VAL A 211 -2.21 -9.92 17.21
N LEU A 212 -1.63 -10.38 18.32
CA LEU A 212 -0.20 -10.63 18.43
C LEU A 212 0.06 -12.13 18.22
N LEU A 213 0.75 -12.48 17.14
CA LEU A 213 1.12 -13.86 16.79
C LEU A 213 2.64 -13.99 16.85
N GLU A 214 3.16 -14.79 17.77
CA GLU A 214 4.60 -15.13 17.83
C GLU A 214 5.55 -13.91 17.70
N ASN A 215 5.15 -12.76 18.29
CA ASN A 215 5.82 -11.45 18.27
C ASN A 215 5.62 -10.57 17.03
N ILE A 216 4.76 -10.96 16.09
CA ILE A 216 4.34 -10.15 14.95
C ILE A 216 2.91 -9.68 15.18
N TYR A 217 2.67 -8.37 15.03
CA TYR A 217 1.30 -7.87 15.00
C TYR A 217 0.66 -8.16 13.65
N LEU A 218 -0.52 -8.75 13.70
CA LEU A 218 -1.43 -8.86 12.57
C LEU A 218 -2.55 -7.82 12.78
N PHE A 219 -2.57 -6.79 11.95
CA PHE A 219 -3.62 -5.78 11.93
C PHE A 219 -4.67 -6.14 10.89
N GLN A 220 -5.93 -5.84 11.21
CA GLN A 220 -7.03 -5.88 10.25
C GLN A 220 -7.72 -4.52 10.24
N VAL A 221 -7.89 -3.95 9.04
CA VAL A 221 -8.42 -2.60 8.85
C VAL A 221 -9.34 -2.55 7.63
N SER A 222 -10.36 -1.70 7.67
CA SER A 222 -11.18 -1.42 6.49
C SER A 222 -10.42 -0.46 5.56
N VAL A 223 -10.60 -0.59 4.24
CA VAL A 223 -9.95 0.28 3.24
C VAL A 223 -10.10 1.79 3.54
N ASN A 224 -11.25 2.22 4.06
CA ASN A 224 -11.52 3.62 4.40
C ASN A 224 -10.72 4.14 5.62
N ASN A 225 -10.15 3.25 6.42
CA ASN A 225 -9.41 3.61 7.63
C ASN A 225 -7.88 3.56 7.41
N TYR A 226 -7.44 3.31 6.17
CA TYR A 226 -6.04 3.37 5.75
C TYR A 226 -5.80 4.64 4.93
N ASN A 227 -5.21 5.65 5.55
CA ASN A 227 -5.13 6.99 4.95
C ASN A 227 -3.69 7.51 4.87
N PRO A 228 -3.35 8.33 3.87
CA PRO A 228 -2.07 9.02 3.84
C PRO A 228 -1.93 9.94 5.06
N ILE A 229 -0.71 10.10 5.55
CA ILE A 229 -0.42 11.07 6.60
C ILE A 229 -0.68 12.48 6.07
N SER A 230 -1.37 13.30 6.88
CA SER A 230 -1.57 14.71 6.59
C SER A 230 -0.26 15.49 6.71
N GLU A 231 -0.09 16.54 5.91
CA GLU A 231 1.11 17.41 5.94
C GLU A 231 1.42 17.97 7.35
N VAL A 232 0.39 18.27 8.13
CA VAL A 232 0.53 18.75 9.52
C VAL A 232 1.23 17.72 10.42
N ASN A 233 1.00 16.43 10.18
CA ASN A 233 1.59 15.35 10.96
C ASN A 233 3.05 15.07 10.55
N TYR A 234 3.47 15.39 9.32
CA TYR A 234 4.89 15.25 8.92
C TYR A 234 5.83 16.13 9.75
N ASN A 235 5.35 17.26 10.26
CA ASN A 235 6.12 18.19 11.09
C ASN A 235 6.14 17.80 12.58
N ASN A 236 5.49 16.70 12.96
CA ASN A 236 5.52 16.27 14.35
C ASN A 236 6.89 15.62 14.66
N PRO A 237 7.57 16.04 15.74
CA PRO A 237 8.93 15.60 16.06
C PRO A 237 9.06 14.10 16.26
N LEU A 238 7.97 13.39 16.56
CA LEU A 238 7.93 11.92 16.61
C LEU A 238 8.21 11.27 15.24
N PHE A 239 7.81 11.93 14.15
CA PHE A 239 8.02 11.46 12.80
C PHE A 239 9.39 11.81 12.27
N PHE A 240 9.91 13.00 12.56
CA PHE A 240 11.20 13.43 12.02
C PHE A 240 12.33 12.44 12.34
N SER A 241 12.29 11.87 13.54
CA SER A 241 13.21 10.86 14.06
C SER A 241 12.92 9.43 13.61
N ALA A 242 11.68 9.08 13.24
CA ALA A 242 11.38 7.78 12.62
C ALA A 242 11.71 7.80 11.11
N LEU A 243 11.43 8.93 10.45
CA LEU A 243 11.76 9.23 9.06
C LEU A 243 13.28 9.36 8.83
N SER A 244 14.06 9.72 9.84
CA SER A 244 15.52 9.80 9.71
C SER A 244 16.19 8.43 9.51
N TRP A 245 15.50 7.33 9.82
CA TRP A 245 15.96 5.97 9.54
C TRP A 245 15.79 5.61 8.05
N ASP A 246 14.90 6.31 7.34
CA ASP A 246 14.58 6.10 5.91
C ASP A 246 15.35 7.05 4.97
N CYS A 247 16.17 7.96 5.50
CA CYS A 247 16.92 8.93 4.68
C CYS A 247 18.20 8.33 4.06
N THR A 248 18.05 7.45 3.07
CA THR A 248 19.02 7.22 1.95
C THR A 248 18.28 6.66 0.72
N PRO A 249 18.64 7.02 -0.53
CA PRO A 249 18.05 8.16 -1.22
C PRO A 249 17.27 7.77 -2.49
N TYR A 250 15.97 8.10 -2.56
CA TYR A 250 15.22 8.20 -3.83
C TYR A 250 14.28 9.41 -3.85
N SER A 251 14.78 10.59 -3.49
CA SER A 251 14.01 11.84 -3.64
C SER A 251 14.90 13.07 -3.59
N TYR A 252 15.92 13.12 -4.46
CA TYR A 252 16.41 14.39 -4.98
C TYR A 252 16.14 14.43 -6.48
N VAL A 253 14.91 14.76 -6.85
CA VAL A 253 14.63 15.36 -8.16
C VAL A 253 14.29 16.81 -7.88
N GLY A 254 15.29 17.67 -8.10
CA GLY A 254 15.18 19.11 -7.90
C GLY A 254 14.14 19.71 -8.84
N TYR A 255 13.16 20.40 -8.26
CA TYR A 255 12.40 21.41 -8.98
C TYR A 255 13.33 22.60 -9.25
N ARG A 256 13.90 22.65 -10.46
CA ARG A 256 14.36 23.93 -11.02
C ARG A 256 13.11 24.65 -11.55
N ASN A 257 12.76 25.73 -10.86
CA ASN A 257 11.81 26.71 -11.37
C ASN A 257 12.31 27.26 -12.72
N ILE A 258 11.38 27.38 -13.67
CA ILE A 258 11.51 28.21 -14.88
C ILE A 258 11.21 29.65 -14.47
#